data_AF-A0A3D5IEB3-F1
#
_entry.id   AF-A0A3D5IEB3-F1
#
_cell.length_a   1.000
_cell.length_b   1.000
_cell.length_c   1.000
_cell.angle_alpha   90.00
_cell.angle_beta   90.00
_cell.angle_gamma   90.00
#
_symmetry.space_group_name_H-M   'P 1'
#
loop_
_entity.id
_entity.type
_entity.pdbx_description
1 polymer ?
#
loop_
_entity_poly.entity_id
_entity_poly.type
_entity_poly.pdbx_seq_one_letter_code
_entity_poly.pdbx_strand_id
1 'polypeptide(L)'
;MKCPYCFREIPFSTVCPACGKALHFGGNTQFLTEVQQGHLGVKDIFAQTLKRHKKGDAFRSLTRRPALTAEMLETWQRPWMFLRLFVMLLIATVLLTFAAETMVYISPKLKMEFNFPLSVIANIVGSTVIPWTMVLFIWEMDMYGNLSIFDLLGLLFVGGLLSIAIASPFFRLMEYVFSLKGDYADSWAAVAEEPAKILICILFILLSRRKLNALDGLVIGAAVASGFAFIETTQYGYVHGLTTMETRNFWTLFSNHLLFTTPVLGALGLAANGERLKLRHFLNWRVILCLALGMGCHALNNASKEYLPISYWFLTVTILTIGDYPLFMSQLIVALVEWTALLLVLRGGIRQALAASERGKTMAYMEHYGKIDAAKVSDTPDAPMLCGQAGSFSGQKLRVPRNKPISMGREASCQLVLASKQVSRKHCEVRLTADGLVIRDLNSANGTKVNGARIPPQQDVPLKRGDRVEIGSKDECFVIQ
;
A
#
# COMPACT_ATOMS: atom_id res chain seq x y z
N MET A 1 17.18 17.95 3.53
CA MET A 1 17.22 16.82 2.55
C MET A 1 18.40 17.02 1.60
N LYS A 2 18.81 16.00 0.83
CA LYS A 2 19.90 16.13 -0.16
C LYS A 2 19.31 16.10 -1.57
N CYS A 3 19.58 17.11 -2.39
CA CYS A 3 19.02 17.20 -3.74
C CYS A 3 19.53 16.04 -4.62
N PRO A 4 18.67 15.25 -5.28
CA PRO A 4 19.11 14.12 -6.11
C PRO A 4 19.79 14.55 -7.43
N TYR A 5 19.71 15.84 -7.78
CA TYR A 5 20.33 16.38 -9.00
C TYR A 5 21.69 16.99 -8.78
N CYS A 6 21.85 17.73 -7.68
CA CYS A 6 23.06 18.48 -7.40
C CYS A 6 23.75 18.06 -6.10
N PHE A 7 23.21 17.06 -5.40
CA PHE A 7 23.74 16.44 -4.18
C PHE A 7 24.04 17.42 -3.03
N ARG A 8 23.55 18.66 -3.10
CA ARG A 8 23.67 19.63 -2.00
C ARG A 8 22.60 19.38 -0.95
N GLU A 9 22.94 19.65 0.29
CA GLU A 9 21.95 19.77 1.35
C GLU A 9 21.08 21.00 1.12
N ILE A 10 19.78 20.82 1.31
CA ILE A 10 18.75 21.80 1.00
C ILE A 10 17.61 21.70 2.04
N PRO A 11 16.95 22.84 2.34
CA PRO A 11 15.74 22.85 3.15
C PRO A 11 14.60 22.11 2.43
N PHE A 12 13.58 21.69 3.18
CA PHE A 12 12.41 21.04 2.61
C PHE A 12 11.71 22.02 1.64
N SER A 13 11.76 21.71 0.34
CA SER A 13 11.29 22.60 -0.72
C SER A 13 10.82 21.79 -1.91
N THR A 14 9.86 22.33 -2.66
CA THR A 14 9.36 21.70 -3.88
C THR A 14 10.30 21.82 -5.08
N VAL A 15 11.22 22.78 -4.99
CA VAL A 15 12.22 23.09 -6.01
C VAL A 15 13.56 23.29 -5.33
N CYS A 16 14.61 22.75 -5.94
CA CYS A 16 15.96 22.85 -5.40
C CYS A 16 16.40 24.31 -5.45
N PRO A 17 16.63 24.98 -4.32
CA PRO A 17 17.11 26.36 -4.33
C PRO A 17 18.51 26.47 -4.97
N ALA A 18 19.29 25.39 -4.98
CA ALA A 18 20.63 25.39 -5.53
C ALA A 18 20.69 25.13 -7.05
N CYS A 19 19.77 24.36 -7.61
CA CYS A 19 19.84 23.98 -9.04
C CYS A 19 18.55 24.22 -9.82
N GLY A 20 17.53 24.82 -9.20
CA GLY A 20 16.24 25.15 -9.83
C GLY A 20 15.41 23.95 -10.28
N LYS A 21 15.93 22.73 -10.18
CA LYS A 21 15.20 21.50 -10.55
C LYS A 21 14.17 21.20 -9.47
N ALA A 22 12.94 20.90 -9.88
CA ALA A 22 11.91 20.37 -8.98
C ALA A 22 12.53 19.25 -8.12
N LEU A 23 12.40 19.31 -6.81
CA LEU A 23 12.91 18.24 -5.96
C LEU A 23 11.94 17.06 -5.95
N HIS A 24 10.67 17.35 -6.23
CA HIS A 24 9.65 16.36 -6.52
C HIS A 24 9.69 16.05 -8.01
N PHE A 25 10.28 14.91 -8.36
CA PHE A 25 10.15 14.36 -9.71
C PHE A 25 9.08 13.28 -9.71
N GLY A 26 7.94 13.58 -10.34
CA GLY A 26 6.93 12.56 -10.66
C GLY A 26 5.54 12.79 -10.09
N GLY A 27 4.86 13.86 -10.51
CA GLY A 27 3.48 13.77 -11.02
C GLY A 27 2.41 13.07 -10.18
N ASN A 28 2.35 13.28 -8.87
CA ASN A 28 1.15 12.96 -8.06
C ASN A 28 0.53 14.19 -7.39
N THR A 29 0.93 15.42 -7.70
CA THR A 29 0.34 16.62 -7.05
C THR A 29 -1.17 16.72 -7.27
N GLN A 30 -1.64 16.42 -8.49
CA GLN A 30 -3.07 16.32 -8.79
C GLN A 30 -3.74 15.14 -8.07
N PHE A 31 -3.09 13.96 -8.08
CA PHE A 31 -3.50 12.80 -7.27
C PHE A 31 -3.75 13.18 -5.81
N LEU A 32 -2.76 13.85 -5.21
CA LEU A 32 -2.70 14.19 -3.81
C LEU A 32 -3.80 15.18 -3.48
N THR A 33 -4.07 16.12 -4.40
CA THR A 33 -5.15 17.09 -4.26
C THR A 33 -6.51 16.41 -4.30
N GLU A 34 -6.75 15.52 -5.27
CA GLU A 34 -8.01 14.75 -5.41
C GLU A 34 -8.22 13.79 -4.23
N VAL A 35 -7.15 13.11 -3.80
CA VAL A 35 -7.14 12.23 -2.62
C VAL A 35 -7.42 12.99 -1.33
N GLN A 36 -6.82 14.18 -1.14
CA GLN A 36 -7.07 15.04 0.01
C GLN A 36 -8.51 15.57 0.04
N GLN A 37 -9.16 15.65 -1.12
CA GLN A 37 -10.58 16.02 -1.26
C GLN A 37 -11.52 14.80 -1.17
N GLY A 38 -10.99 13.59 -0.90
CA GLY A 38 -11.79 12.37 -0.75
C GLY A 38 -12.20 11.68 -2.06
N HIS A 39 -11.73 12.16 -3.22
CA HIS A 39 -12.10 11.69 -4.55
C HIS A 39 -11.08 10.68 -5.11
N LEU A 40 -10.73 9.63 -4.36
CA LEU A 40 -9.90 8.55 -4.90
C LEU A 40 -10.77 7.55 -5.69
N GLY A 41 -10.72 7.62 -7.03
CA GLY A 41 -11.36 6.67 -7.92
C GLY A 41 -10.39 5.58 -8.43
N VAL A 42 -10.96 4.46 -8.89
CA VAL A 42 -10.19 3.38 -9.55
C VAL A 42 -9.46 3.91 -10.79
N LYS A 43 -10.08 4.83 -11.54
CA LYS A 43 -9.50 5.47 -12.74
C LYS A 43 -8.18 6.18 -12.42
N ASP A 44 -8.04 6.76 -11.24
CA ASP A 44 -6.84 7.49 -10.86
C ASP A 44 -5.67 6.54 -10.65
N ILE A 45 -5.92 5.36 -10.08
CA ILE A 45 -4.89 4.32 -9.89
C ILE A 45 -4.32 3.89 -11.26
N PHE A 46 -5.18 3.64 -12.24
CA PHE A 46 -4.78 3.13 -13.56
C PHE A 46 -4.42 4.22 -14.59
N ALA A 47 -4.42 5.50 -14.20
CA ALA A 47 -4.18 6.62 -15.12
C ALA A 47 -2.80 6.60 -15.81
N GLN A 48 -1.83 5.86 -15.29
CA GLN A 48 -0.49 5.72 -15.85
C GLN A 48 -0.29 4.43 -16.66
N THR A 49 -1.26 3.51 -16.61
CA THR A 49 -1.11 2.14 -17.13
C THR A 49 -0.91 2.10 -18.65
N LEU A 50 -1.69 2.89 -19.41
CA LEU A 50 -1.62 2.95 -20.88
C LEU A 50 -0.73 4.07 -21.42
N LYS A 51 -0.04 4.83 -20.55
CA LYS A 51 0.79 5.96 -20.99
C LYS A 51 2.15 5.51 -21.54
N ARG A 52 2.74 6.34 -22.39
CA ARG A 52 4.10 6.14 -22.90
C ARG A 52 5.12 6.57 -21.83
N HIS A 53 6.01 5.65 -21.49
CA HIS A 53 7.07 5.85 -20.48
C HIS A 53 8.44 5.88 -21.17
N LYS A 54 9.39 6.68 -20.66
CA LYS A 54 10.73 6.88 -21.24
C LYS A 54 11.65 5.69 -20.94
N LYS A 55 12.72 5.56 -21.74
CA LYS A 55 13.81 4.60 -21.46
C LYS A 55 14.45 4.98 -20.11
N GLY A 56 14.40 4.07 -19.14
CA GLY A 56 14.91 4.26 -17.78
C GLY A 56 13.85 4.38 -16.68
N ASP A 57 12.58 4.63 -17.02
CA ASP A 57 11.51 4.74 -16.02
C ASP A 57 11.26 3.41 -15.30
N ALA A 58 11.33 2.29 -16.04
CA ALA A 58 11.25 0.94 -15.48
C ALA A 58 12.38 0.67 -14.48
N PHE A 59 13.62 1.06 -14.81
CA PHE A 59 14.79 0.88 -13.94
C PHE A 59 14.61 1.63 -12.61
N ARG A 60 14.11 2.87 -12.68
CA ARG A 60 13.81 3.66 -11.47
C ARG A 60 12.70 3.03 -10.63
N SER A 61 11.70 2.47 -11.27
CA SER A 61 10.60 1.78 -10.58
C SER A 61 11.09 0.56 -9.81
N LEU A 62 11.87 -0.30 -10.45
CA LEU A 62 12.42 -1.53 -9.86
C LEU A 62 13.45 -1.26 -8.75
N THR A 63 14.14 -0.12 -8.81
CA THR A 63 15.14 0.30 -7.81
C THR A 63 14.58 1.23 -6.74
N ARG A 64 13.25 1.26 -6.55
CA ARG A 64 12.59 2.09 -5.53
C ARG A 64 13.22 1.87 -4.14
N ARG A 65 13.42 2.97 -3.43
CA ARG A 65 13.93 2.97 -2.05
C ARG A 65 12.80 3.31 -1.08
N PRO A 66 12.83 2.83 0.16
CA PRO A 66 11.91 3.30 1.19
C PRO A 66 12.04 4.82 1.32
N ALA A 67 10.94 5.52 1.10
CA ALA A 67 10.89 6.97 1.25
C ALA A 67 10.59 7.35 2.71
N LEU A 68 10.96 8.58 3.09
CA LEU A 68 10.44 9.15 4.34
C LEU A 68 8.91 9.12 4.28
N THR A 69 8.26 8.78 5.39
CA THR A 69 6.79 8.65 5.43
C THR A 69 6.08 9.94 4.97
N ALA A 70 6.69 11.09 5.24
CA ALA A 70 6.22 12.40 4.75
C ALA A 70 6.20 12.51 3.21
N GLU A 71 7.14 11.87 2.51
CA GLU A 71 7.37 12.02 1.07
C GLU A 71 6.84 10.83 0.25
N MET A 72 6.45 9.73 0.89
CA MET A 72 6.20 8.46 0.22
C MET A 72 5.14 8.53 -0.89
N LEU A 73 4.08 9.33 -0.73
CA LEU A 73 3.05 9.49 -1.75
C LEU A 73 3.51 10.32 -2.97
N GLU A 74 4.46 11.23 -2.76
CA GLU A 74 5.04 12.05 -3.81
C GLU A 74 6.03 11.25 -4.65
N THR A 75 6.70 10.27 -4.02
CA THR A 75 7.62 9.34 -4.68
C THR A 75 6.94 8.08 -5.21
N TRP A 76 5.70 7.82 -4.79
CA TRP A 76 4.97 6.62 -5.21
C TRP A 76 4.68 6.64 -6.70
N GLN A 77 5.10 5.58 -7.37
CA GLN A 77 4.82 5.38 -8.79
C GLN A 77 3.55 4.54 -8.95
N ARG A 78 2.55 5.09 -9.65
CA ARG A 78 1.30 4.38 -9.92
C ARG A 78 1.55 3.16 -10.82
N PRO A 79 0.70 2.12 -10.76
CA PRO A 79 0.92 0.88 -11.51
C PRO A 79 0.87 1.05 -13.04
N TRP A 80 1.88 0.52 -13.71
CA TRP A 80 1.91 0.42 -15.18
C TRP A 80 2.78 -0.71 -15.71
N MET A 81 3.76 -1.18 -14.93
CA MET A 81 4.65 -2.27 -15.34
C MET A 81 3.93 -3.61 -15.38
N PHE A 82 2.97 -3.84 -14.49
CA PHE A 82 2.19 -5.09 -14.46
C PHE A 82 1.54 -5.41 -15.82
N LEU A 83 0.96 -4.41 -16.50
CA LEU A 83 0.31 -4.61 -17.79
C LEU A 83 1.34 -4.95 -18.88
N ARG A 84 2.52 -4.33 -18.84
CA ARG A 84 3.59 -4.64 -19.81
C ARG A 84 4.11 -6.05 -19.61
N LEU A 85 4.32 -6.45 -18.35
CA LEU A 85 4.70 -7.82 -18.01
C LEU A 85 3.63 -8.81 -18.49
N PHE A 86 2.35 -8.48 -18.29
CA PHE A 86 1.22 -9.30 -18.76
C PHE A 86 1.24 -9.49 -20.27
N VAL A 87 1.33 -8.41 -21.04
CA VAL A 87 1.39 -8.49 -22.51
C VAL A 87 2.62 -9.27 -22.98
N MET A 88 3.78 -9.05 -22.36
CA MET A 88 5.02 -9.78 -22.70
C MET A 88 4.90 -11.28 -22.44
N LEU A 89 4.44 -11.68 -21.25
CA LEU A 89 4.27 -13.09 -20.88
C LEU A 89 3.17 -13.75 -21.70
N LEU A 90 2.08 -13.05 -21.99
CA LEU A 90 0.99 -13.55 -22.83
C LEU A 90 1.47 -13.81 -24.27
N ILE A 91 2.17 -12.84 -24.88
CA ILE A 91 2.74 -13.02 -26.22
C ILE A 91 3.74 -14.17 -26.23
N ALA A 92 4.63 -14.25 -25.23
CA ALA A 92 5.60 -15.34 -25.13
C ALA A 92 4.90 -16.70 -25.03
N THR A 93 3.85 -16.80 -24.21
CA THR A 93 3.05 -18.02 -24.06
C THR A 93 2.41 -18.41 -25.38
N VAL A 94 1.71 -17.49 -26.05
CA VAL A 94 1.05 -17.75 -27.35
C VAL A 94 2.06 -18.19 -28.42
N LEU A 95 3.22 -17.53 -28.51
CA LEU A 95 4.26 -17.90 -29.47
C LEU A 95 4.86 -19.28 -29.17
N LEU A 96 5.06 -19.62 -27.89
CA LEU A 96 5.60 -20.91 -27.47
C LEU A 96 4.59 -22.04 -27.69
N THR A 97 3.31 -21.83 -27.34
CA THR A 97 2.23 -22.79 -27.63
C THR A 97 2.11 -23.01 -29.12
N PHE A 98 2.03 -21.94 -29.92
CA PHE A 98 1.94 -22.04 -31.38
C PHE A 98 3.14 -22.78 -31.98
N ALA A 99 4.35 -22.50 -31.50
CA ALA A 99 5.56 -23.21 -31.94
C ALA A 99 5.51 -24.70 -31.56
N ALA A 100 5.09 -25.04 -30.34
CA ALA A 100 4.94 -26.42 -29.88
C ALA A 100 3.93 -27.20 -30.73
N GLU A 101 2.76 -26.61 -30.99
CA GLU A 101 1.71 -27.22 -31.81
C GLU A 101 2.11 -27.35 -33.29
N THR A 102 2.75 -26.33 -33.87
CA THR A 102 3.14 -26.37 -35.29
C THR A 102 4.20 -27.44 -35.56
N MET A 103 5.11 -27.70 -34.62
CA MET A 103 6.12 -28.75 -34.74
C MET A 103 5.51 -30.16 -34.89
N VAL A 104 4.27 -30.37 -34.42
CA VAL A 104 3.52 -31.62 -34.62
C VAL A 104 3.25 -31.89 -36.11
N TYR A 105 3.05 -30.84 -36.91
CA TYR A 105 2.63 -30.94 -38.31
C TYR A 105 3.80 -30.96 -39.31
N ILE A 106 5.01 -30.58 -38.89
CA ILE A 106 6.18 -30.47 -39.78
C ILE A 106 6.86 -31.83 -40.01
N SER A 107 7.15 -32.59 -38.94
CA SER A 107 7.63 -33.98 -39.09
C SER A 107 7.51 -34.79 -37.80
N PRO A 108 7.33 -36.12 -37.88
CA PRO A 108 7.33 -37.00 -36.70
C PRO A 108 8.63 -36.98 -35.89
N LYS A 109 9.78 -36.72 -36.54
CA LYS A 109 11.08 -36.64 -35.88
C LYS A 109 11.23 -35.35 -35.06
N LEU A 110 10.85 -34.20 -35.63
CA LEU A 110 10.82 -32.91 -34.93
C LEU A 110 9.78 -32.90 -33.79
N LYS A 111 8.70 -33.66 -33.94
CA LYS A 111 7.71 -33.86 -32.87
C LYS A 111 8.31 -34.45 -31.60
N MET A 112 9.27 -35.37 -31.66
CA MET A 112 9.90 -35.91 -30.45
C MET A 112 11.05 -35.06 -29.93
N GLU A 113 11.87 -34.49 -30.83
CA GLU A 113 13.08 -33.74 -30.44
C GLU A 113 12.77 -32.33 -29.89
N PHE A 114 11.74 -31.65 -30.40
CA PHE A 114 11.50 -30.23 -30.10
C PHE A 114 10.15 -29.92 -29.44
N ASN A 115 9.10 -30.71 -29.68
CA ASN A 115 7.79 -30.45 -29.09
C ASN A 115 7.81 -30.62 -27.56
N PHE A 116 8.46 -31.66 -27.05
CA PHE A 116 8.53 -31.89 -25.60
C PHE A 116 9.25 -30.75 -24.86
N PRO A 117 10.46 -30.29 -25.27
CA PRO A 117 11.08 -29.12 -24.67
C PRO A 117 10.26 -27.84 -24.79
N LEU A 118 9.69 -27.56 -25.97
CA LEU A 118 8.91 -26.34 -26.20
C LEU A 118 7.62 -26.31 -25.38
N SER A 119 6.92 -27.44 -25.25
CA SER A 119 5.72 -27.54 -24.41
C SER A 119 6.03 -27.39 -22.93
N VAL A 120 7.15 -27.93 -22.44
CA VAL A 120 7.60 -27.68 -21.07
C VAL A 120 7.90 -26.19 -20.84
N ILE A 121 8.58 -25.53 -21.78
CA ILE A 121 8.87 -24.08 -21.68
C ILE A 121 7.57 -23.27 -21.75
N ALA A 122 6.66 -23.60 -22.67
CA ALA A 122 5.35 -22.95 -22.80
C ALA A 122 4.54 -23.06 -21.50
N ASN A 123 4.52 -24.24 -20.88
CA ASN A 123 3.85 -24.48 -19.60
C ASN A 123 4.44 -23.62 -18.47
N ILE A 124 5.77 -23.58 -18.34
CA ILE A 124 6.43 -22.77 -17.31
C ILE A 124 6.14 -21.28 -17.53
N VAL A 125 6.34 -20.77 -18.74
CA VAL A 125 6.10 -19.35 -19.05
C VAL A 125 4.62 -18.99 -18.88
N GLY A 126 3.73 -19.84 -19.39
CA GLY A 126 2.30 -19.69 -19.25
C GLY A 126 1.88 -19.60 -17.78
N SER A 127 2.37 -20.49 -16.93
CA SER A 127 2.03 -20.52 -15.50
C SER A 127 2.44 -19.26 -14.72
N THR A 128 3.26 -18.39 -15.29
CA THR A 128 3.63 -17.10 -14.68
C THR A 128 2.71 -15.95 -15.04
N VAL A 129 1.92 -16.05 -16.12
CA VAL A 129 1.20 -14.91 -16.73
C VAL A 129 0.32 -14.20 -15.72
N ILE A 130 -0.54 -14.90 -14.98
CA ILE A 130 -1.41 -14.28 -13.98
C ILE A 130 -0.70 -14.07 -12.64
N PRO A 131 -0.05 -15.08 -12.03
CA PRO A 131 0.47 -14.91 -10.67
C PRO A 131 1.53 -13.80 -10.58
N TRP A 132 2.40 -13.67 -11.58
CA TRP A 132 3.50 -12.69 -11.53
C TRP A 132 3.06 -11.28 -11.90
N THR A 133 2.04 -11.15 -12.75
CA THR A 133 1.50 -9.83 -13.11
C THR A 133 0.66 -9.27 -11.98
N MET A 134 -0.15 -10.10 -11.32
CA MET A 134 -0.93 -9.68 -10.16
C MET A 134 -0.06 -9.29 -8.97
N VAL A 135 0.99 -10.06 -8.66
CA VAL A 135 1.91 -9.67 -7.58
C VAL A 135 2.67 -8.38 -7.94
N LEU A 136 3.09 -8.19 -9.20
CA LEU A 136 3.74 -6.96 -9.61
C LEU A 136 2.79 -5.76 -9.47
N PHE A 137 1.51 -5.92 -9.83
CA PHE A 137 0.49 -4.90 -9.62
C PHE A 137 0.35 -4.54 -8.14
N ILE A 138 0.22 -5.53 -7.24
CA ILE A 138 0.11 -5.31 -5.80
C ILE A 138 1.38 -4.66 -5.23
N TRP A 139 2.56 -5.07 -5.73
CA TRP A 139 3.84 -4.46 -5.38
C TRP A 139 3.91 -2.99 -5.84
N GLU A 140 3.49 -2.68 -7.07
CA GLU A 140 3.38 -1.30 -7.55
C GLU A 140 2.39 -0.47 -6.72
N MET A 141 1.33 -1.08 -6.18
CA MET A 141 0.38 -0.42 -5.27
C MET A 141 0.97 -0.08 -3.89
N ASP A 142 2.07 -0.70 -3.47
CA ASP A 142 2.70 -0.40 -2.19
C ASP A 142 3.36 0.99 -2.20
N MET A 143 2.71 1.91 -1.49
CA MET A 143 3.15 3.30 -1.31
C MET A 143 4.32 3.44 -0.33
N TYR A 144 4.50 2.48 0.58
CA TYR A 144 5.58 2.56 1.56
C TYR A 144 6.93 2.20 0.93
N GLY A 145 6.94 1.28 -0.04
CA GLY A 145 8.14 0.88 -0.77
C GLY A 145 9.15 0.18 0.13
N ASN A 146 8.69 -0.51 1.17
CA ASN A 146 9.56 -1.19 2.14
C ASN A 146 10.15 -2.49 1.59
N LEU A 147 9.51 -3.08 0.58
CA LEU A 147 9.92 -4.33 -0.06
C LEU A 147 10.59 -4.03 -1.40
N SER A 148 11.86 -4.42 -1.48
CA SER A 148 12.62 -4.37 -2.72
C SER A 148 12.12 -5.41 -3.71
N ILE A 149 12.52 -5.29 -4.98
CA ILE A 149 12.25 -6.33 -5.97
C ILE A 149 12.93 -7.67 -5.58
N PHE A 150 14.07 -7.63 -4.88
CA PHE A 150 14.73 -8.85 -4.40
C PHE A 150 13.98 -9.53 -3.25
N ASP A 151 13.42 -8.75 -2.31
CA ASP A 151 12.52 -9.29 -1.29
C ASP A 151 11.32 -9.96 -1.95
N LEU A 152 10.75 -9.31 -2.98
CA LEU A 152 9.61 -9.82 -3.73
C LEU A 152 9.93 -11.15 -4.42
N LEU A 153 11.04 -11.20 -5.17
CA LEU A 153 11.46 -12.42 -5.88
C LEU A 153 11.83 -13.54 -4.89
N GLY A 154 12.49 -13.22 -3.78
CA GLY A 154 12.81 -14.19 -2.73
C GLY A 154 11.55 -14.80 -2.13
N LEU A 155 10.55 -13.98 -1.78
CA LEU A 155 9.26 -14.47 -1.29
C LEU A 155 8.50 -15.28 -2.33
N LEU A 156 8.53 -14.85 -3.60
CA LEU A 156 7.87 -15.54 -4.69
C LEU A 156 8.47 -16.94 -4.91
N PHE A 157 9.78 -17.04 -5.09
CA PHE A 157 10.40 -18.34 -5.38
C PHE A 157 10.57 -19.19 -4.13
N VAL A 158 11.28 -18.67 -3.12
CA VAL A 158 11.63 -19.44 -1.92
C VAL A 158 10.40 -19.60 -1.03
N GLY A 159 9.61 -18.55 -0.86
CA GLY A 159 8.40 -18.62 -0.04
C GLY A 159 7.33 -19.55 -0.64
N GLY A 160 7.10 -19.46 -1.96
CA GLY A 160 6.22 -20.39 -2.67
C GLY A 160 6.65 -21.85 -2.54
N LEU A 161 7.95 -22.13 -2.77
CA LEU A 161 8.52 -23.47 -2.64
C LEU A 161 8.40 -24.03 -1.22
N LEU A 162 8.77 -23.24 -0.20
CA LEU A 162 8.66 -23.65 1.20
C LEU A 162 7.20 -23.90 1.60
N SER A 163 6.26 -23.12 1.05
CA SER A 163 4.84 -23.32 1.33
C SER A 163 4.35 -24.68 0.81
N ILE A 164 4.75 -25.07 -0.40
CA ILE A 164 4.44 -26.41 -0.94
C ILE A 164 5.14 -27.51 -0.13
N ALA A 165 6.40 -27.31 0.23
CA ALA A 165 7.17 -28.28 1.02
C ALA A 165 6.53 -28.56 2.40
N ILE A 166 5.79 -27.60 2.95
CA ILE A 166 5.02 -27.76 4.20
C ILE A 166 3.62 -28.31 3.92
N ALA A 167 2.92 -27.75 2.93
CA ALA A 167 1.53 -28.08 2.64
C ALA A 167 1.36 -29.55 2.22
N SER A 168 2.20 -30.03 1.28
CA SER A 168 2.06 -31.38 0.72
C SER A 168 2.16 -32.52 1.74
N PRO A 169 3.19 -32.62 2.61
CA PRO A 169 3.25 -33.67 3.62
C PRO A 169 2.15 -33.53 4.68
N PHE A 170 1.77 -32.30 5.04
CA PHE A 170 0.69 -32.07 5.99
C PHE A 170 -0.66 -32.49 5.41
N PHE A 171 -0.93 -32.18 4.14
CA PHE A 171 -2.12 -32.62 3.44
C PHE A 171 -2.23 -34.16 3.42
N ARG A 172 -1.12 -34.85 3.07
CA ARG A 172 -1.05 -36.32 3.09
C ARG A 172 -1.30 -36.93 4.48
N LEU A 173 -0.83 -36.26 5.53
CA LEU A 173 -1.13 -36.66 6.90
C LEU A 173 -2.63 -36.51 7.20
N MET A 174 -3.26 -35.42 6.75
CA MET A 174 -4.71 -35.22 6.93
C MET A 174 -5.53 -36.25 6.15
N GLU A 175 -5.17 -36.54 4.90
CA GLU A 175 -5.81 -37.61 4.12
C GLU A 175 -5.77 -38.95 4.86
N TYR A 176 -4.61 -39.29 5.43
CA TYR A 176 -4.45 -40.52 6.21
C TYR A 176 -5.27 -40.52 7.51
N VAL A 177 -5.15 -39.47 8.33
CA VAL A 177 -5.80 -39.39 9.65
C VAL A 177 -7.33 -39.33 9.53
N PHE A 178 -7.86 -38.58 8.57
CA PHE A 178 -9.29 -38.40 8.38
C PHE A 178 -9.87 -39.34 7.31
N SER A 179 -9.06 -40.23 6.73
CA SER A 179 -9.47 -41.15 5.66
C SER A 179 -10.17 -40.44 4.49
N LEU A 180 -9.67 -39.24 4.13
CA LEU A 180 -10.21 -38.42 3.05
C LEU A 180 -9.90 -39.11 1.70
N LYS A 181 -10.86 -39.11 0.77
CA LYS A 181 -10.70 -39.70 -0.56
C LYS A 181 -11.39 -38.84 -1.61
N GLY A 182 -10.86 -38.88 -2.84
CA GLY A 182 -11.42 -38.18 -4.00
C GLY A 182 -11.57 -36.68 -3.75
N ASP A 183 -12.55 -36.05 -4.38
CA ASP A 183 -12.74 -34.59 -4.34
C ASP A 183 -13.04 -34.05 -2.92
N TYR A 184 -13.43 -34.91 -1.97
CA TYR A 184 -13.51 -34.53 -0.56
C TYR A 184 -12.12 -34.20 0.00
N ALA A 185 -11.08 -34.94 -0.38
CA ALA A 185 -9.71 -34.60 -0.02
C ALA A 185 -9.29 -33.26 -0.65
N ASP A 186 -9.62 -33.01 -1.92
CA ASP A 186 -9.25 -31.78 -2.63
C ASP A 186 -9.84 -30.51 -1.98
N SER A 187 -11.05 -30.60 -1.44
CA SER A 187 -11.69 -29.52 -0.67
C SER A 187 -10.92 -29.21 0.63
N TRP A 188 -10.32 -30.23 1.24
CA TRP A 188 -9.52 -30.09 2.46
C TRP A 188 -8.09 -29.60 2.20
N ALA A 189 -7.65 -29.53 0.94
CA ALA A 189 -6.35 -28.93 0.58
C ALA A 189 -6.21 -27.50 1.12
N ALA A 190 -7.31 -26.72 1.17
CA ALA A 190 -7.34 -25.39 1.75
C ALA A 190 -6.87 -25.33 3.22
N VAL A 191 -7.11 -26.40 3.99
CA VAL A 191 -6.68 -26.51 5.41
C VAL A 191 -5.17 -26.73 5.53
N ALA A 192 -4.54 -27.28 4.50
CA ALA A 192 -3.09 -27.45 4.46
C ALA A 192 -2.38 -26.25 3.82
N GLU A 193 -2.89 -25.79 2.68
CA GLU A 193 -2.19 -24.85 1.81
C GLU A 193 -2.26 -23.40 2.32
N GLU A 194 -3.42 -22.92 2.76
CA GLU A 194 -3.56 -21.55 3.24
C GLU A 194 -2.74 -21.30 4.51
N PRO A 195 -2.81 -22.17 5.55
CA PRO A 195 -1.97 -22.00 6.73
C PRO A 195 -0.48 -22.11 6.45
N ALA A 196 -0.05 -22.97 5.53
CA ALA A 196 1.36 -23.08 5.15
C ALA A 196 1.89 -21.78 4.53
N LYS A 197 1.16 -21.19 3.57
CA LYS A 197 1.53 -19.90 2.97
C LYS A 197 1.54 -18.77 4.00
N ILE A 198 0.53 -18.70 4.86
CA ILE A 198 0.45 -17.69 5.91
C ILE A 198 1.60 -17.84 6.91
N LEU A 199 1.95 -19.07 7.29
CA LEU A 199 3.09 -19.35 8.18
C LEU A 199 4.39 -18.83 7.58
N ILE A 200 4.66 -19.10 6.31
CA ILE A 200 5.87 -18.59 5.62
C ILE A 200 5.89 -17.06 5.60
N CYS A 201 4.75 -16.42 5.33
CA CYS A 201 4.63 -14.96 5.39
C CYS A 201 4.96 -14.42 6.81
N ILE A 202 4.41 -15.04 7.85
CA ILE A 202 4.63 -14.65 9.25
C ILE A 202 6.10 -14.82 9.62
N LEU A 203 6.71 -15.96 9.27
CA LEU A 203 8.13 -16.22 9.54
C LEU A 203 9.02 -15.16 8.89
N PHE A 204 8.77 -14.81 7.63
CA PHE A 204 9.50 -13.74 6.96
C PHE A 204 9.35 -12.40 7.70
N ILE A 205 8.13 -12.02 8.10
CA ILE A 205 7.86 -10.76 8.83
C ILE A 205 8.60 -10.73 10.17
N LEU A 206 8.57 -11.84 10.92
CA LEU A 206 9.22 -11.94 12.23
C LEU A 206 10.75 -11.93 12.11
N LEU A 207 11.31 -12.72 11.20
CA LEU A 207 12.76 -12.83 10.99
C LEU A 207 13.37 -11.53 10.48
N SER A 208 12.65 -10.80 9.63
CA SER A 208 13.08 -9.49 9.12
C SER A 208 12.88 -8.34 10.13
N ARG A 209 12.25 -8.59 11.30
CA ARG A 209 11.94 -7.61 12.36
C ARG A 209 11.22 -6.35 11.85
N ARG A 210 10.49 -6.48 10.74
CA ARG A 210 9.84 -5.38 10.04
C ARG A 210 8.61 -4.89 10.81
N LYS A 211 8.31 -3.61 10.66
CA LYS A 211 6.98 -3.05 10.95
C LYS A 211 6.06 -3.45 9.81
N LEU A 212 4.79 -3.69 10.12
CA LEU A 212 3.82 -4.16 9.14
C LEU A 212 2.70 -3.14 8.94
N ASN A 213 2.57 -2.61 7.73
CA ASN A 213 1.38 -1.93 7.25
C ASN A 213 0.57 -2.86 6.34
N ALA A 214 -0.66 -2.46 6.04
CA ALA A 214 -1.57 -3.22 5.20
C ALA A 214 -1.00 -3.49 3.79
N LEU A 215 -0.42 -2.48 3.15
CA LEU A 215 0.16 -2.63 1.82
C LEU A 215 1.39 -3.56 1.85
N ASP A 216 2.23 -3.48 2.89
CA ASP A 216 3.33 -4.44 3.09
C ASP A 216 2.79 -5.88 3.18
N GLY A 217 1.75 -6.08 3.99
CA GLY A 217 1.09 -7.37 4.16
C GLY A 217 0.51 -7.91 2.85
N LEU A 218 -0.16 -7.07 2.06
CA LEU A 218 -0.69 -7.46 0.75
C LEU A 218 0.43 -7.93 -0.19
N VAL A 219 1.55 -7.21 -0.26
CA VAL A 219 2.68 -7.60 -1.11
C VAL A 219 3.29 -8.93 -0.68
N ILE A 220 3.50 -9.12 0.63
CA ILE A 220 4.09 -10.36 1.17
C ILE A 220 3.19 -11.56 0.88
N GLY A 221 1.89 -11.43 1.20
CA GLY A 221 0.90 -12.47 0.93
C GLY A 221 0.81 -12.80 -0.56
N ALA A 222 0.74 -11.78 -1.41
CA ALA A 222 0.67 -11.95 -2.86
C ALA A 222 1.92 -12.64 -3.41
N ALA A 223 3.12 -12.31 -2.91
CA ALA A 223 4.36 -12.91 -3.39
C ALA A 223 4.41 -14.42 -3.10
N VAL A 224 4.19 -14.81 -1.84
CA VAL A 224 4.22 -16.23 -1.44
C VAL A 224 3.13 -17.02 -2.16
N ALA A 225 1.91 -16.48 -2.21
CA ALA A 225 0.79 -17.15 -2.85
C ALA A 225 0.90 -17.25 -4.37
N SER A 226 1.45 -16.23 -5.04
CA SER A 226 1.77 -16.31 -6.48
C SER A 226 2.88 -17.31 -6.77
N GLY A 227 3.86 -17.43 -5.88
CA GLY A 227 4.89 -18.45 -5.93
C GLY A 227 4.31 -19.87 -5.89
N PHE A 228 3.42 -20.10 -4.93
CA PHE A 228 2.67 -21.35 -4.79
C PHE A 228 1.86 -21.66 -6.06
N ALA A 229 1.03 -20.70 -6.51
CA ALA A 229 0.18 -20.86 -7.68
C ALA A 229 0.97 -21.14 -8.96
N PHE A 230 2.13 -20.50 -9.14
CA PHE A 230 3.02 -20.74 -10.27
C PHE A 230 3.50 -22.19 -10.32
N ILE A 231 4.02 -22.71 -9.20
CA ILE A 231 4.57 -24.07 -9.15
C ILE A 231 3.46 -25.09 -9.37
N GLU A 232 2.34 -24.90 -8.70
CA GLU A 232 1.18 -25.79 -8.77
C GLU A 232 0.58 -25.80 -10.19
N THR A 233 0.38 -24.63 -10.81
CA THR A 233 -0.10 -24.52 -12.20
C THR A 233 0.87 -25.18 -13.19
N THR A 234 2.18 -25.03 -12.97
CA THR A 234 3.21 -25.70 -13.79
C THR A 234 3.10 -27.22 -13.68
N GLN A 235 2.88 -27.75 -12.47
CA GLN A 235 2.68 -29.17 -12.23
C GLN A 235 1.41 -29.68 -12.92
N TYR A 236 0.29 -28.95 -12.82
CA TYR A 236 -0.95 -29.29 -13.52
C TYR A 236 -0.77 -29.34 -15.03
N GLY A 237 -0.10 -28.34 -15.62
CA GLY A 237 0.19 -28.32 -17.05
C GLY A 237 1.11 -29.45 -17.49
N TYR A 238 2.01 -29.90 -16.62
CA TYR A 238 2.90 -31.03 -16.91
C TYR A 238 2.14 -32.36 -16.93
N VAL A 239 1.19 -32.56 -16.00
CA VAL A 239 0.40 -33.78 -15.90
C VAL A 239 -0.73 -33.83 -16.93
N HIS A 240 -1.39 -32.71 -17.19
CA HIS A 240 -2.64 -32.65 -17.97
C HIS A 240 -2.52 -31.90 -19.30
N GLY A 241 -1.32 -31.42 -19.67
CA GLY A 241 -1.04 -30.76 -20.94
C GLY A 241 -1.27 -29.25 -20.96
N LEU A 242 -0.88 -28.62 -22.08
CA LEU A 242 -0.87 -27.16 -22.25
C LEU A 242 -2.26 -26.52 -22.22
N THR A 243 -3.25 -27.12 -22.89
CA THR A 243 -4.62 -26.60 -22.94
C THR A 243 -5.24 -26.48 -21.55
N THR A 244 -4.92 -27.44 -20.67
CA THR A 244 -5.32 -27.44 -19.26
C THR A 244 -4.71 -26.25 -18.52
N MET A 245 -3.41 -26.03 -18.71
CA MET A 245 -2.72 -24.91 -18.10
C MET A 245 -3.28 -23.57 -18.58
N GLU A 246 -3.46 -23.37 -19.89
CA GLU A 246 -4.03 -22.15 -20.47
C GLU A 246 -5.42 -21.84 -19.91
N THR A 247 -6.26 -22.87 -19.80
CA THR A 247 -7.61 -22.70 -19.27
C THR A 247 -7.58 -22.38 -17.77
N ARG A 248 -6.72 -23.06 -17.00
CA ARG A 248 -6.48 -22.73 -15.58
C ARG A 248 -6.03 -21.28 -15.42
N ASN A 249 -5.15 -20.79 -16.30
CA ASN A 249 -4.70 -19.40 -16.30
C ASN A 249 -5.84 -18.41 -16.44
N PHE A 250 -6.77 -18.64 -17.37
CA PHE A 250 -7.95 -17.79 -17.50
C PHE A 250 -8.75 -17.75 -16.18
N TRP A 251 -8.94 -18.90 -15.54
CA TRP A 251 -9.65 -18.99 -14.26
C TRP A 251 -8.92 -18.32 -13.11
N THR A 252 -7.59 -18.36 -13.10
CA THR A 252 -6.81 -17.68 -12.06
C THR A 252 -7.01 -16.16 -12.05
N LEU A 253 -7.54 -15.54 -13.10
CA LEU A 253 -7.96 -14.13 -13.03
C LEU A 253 -9.08 -13.90 -12.01
N PHE A 254 -9.95 -14.89 -11.83
CA PHE A 254 -11.18 -14.77 -11.05
C PHE A 254 -11.03 -15.41 -9.67
N SER A 255 -10.31 -16.53 -9.57
CA SER A 255 -10.14 -17.30 -8.34
C SER A 255 -8.75 -17.95 -8.33
N ASN A 256 -7.91 -17.62 -7.35
CA ASN A 256 -6.55 -18.15 -7.25
C ASN A 256 -6.00 -18.08 -5.81
N HIS A 257 -4.87 -18.75 -5.57
CA HIS A 257 -4.20 -18.72 -4.26
C HIS A 257 -3.81 -17.33 -3.77
N LEU A 258 -3.49 -16.39 -4.68
CA LEU A 258 -3.20 -15.01 -4.31
C LEU A 258 -4.43 -14.38 -3.68
N LEU A 259 -5.62 -14.59 -4.21
CA LEU A 259 -6.88 -14.06 -3.68
C LEU A 259 -7.22 -14.65 -2.30
N PHE A 260 -6.94 -15.94 -2.06
CA PHE A 260 -7.23 -16.57 -0.76
C PHE A 260 -6.29 -16.12 0.37
N THR A 261 -5.00 -15.95 0.09
CA THR A 261 -4.00 -15.65 1.13
C THR A 261 -3.80 -14.15 1.34
N THR A 262 -3.77 -13.37 0.25
CA THR A 262 -3.33 -11.97 0.27
C THR A 262 -4.17 -11.07 1.18
N PRO A 263 -5.51 -11.12 1.16
CA PRO A 263 -6.35 -10.31 2.03
C PRO A 263 -6.08 -10.57 3.53
N VAL A 264 -5.72 -11.80 3.90
CA VAL A 264 -5.38 -12.16 5.29
C VAL A 264 -4.17 -11.36 5.78
N LEU A 265 -3.08 -11.34 4.99
CA LEU A 265 -1.87 -10.61 5.37
C LEU A 265 -2.08 -9.10 5.28
N GLY A 266 -2.87 -8.61 4.33
CA GLY A 266 -3.26 -7.21 4.29
C GLY A 266 -4.09 -6.79 5.50
N ALA A 267 -5.04 -7.62 5.95
CA ALA A 267 -5.82 -7.40 7.16
C ALA A 267 -4.93 -7.44 8.41
N LEU A 268 -3.92 -8.30 8.44
CA LEU A 268 -2.94 -8.36 9.52
C LEU A 268 -2.12 -7.07 9.57
N GLY A 269 -1.72 -6.53 8.42
CA GLY A 269 -1.07 -5.21 8.33
C GLY A 269 -1.98 -4.04 8.70
N LEU A 270 -3.29 -4.12 8.43
CA LEU A 270 -4.26 -3.15 8.95
C LEU A 270 -4.32 -3.19 10.48
N ALA A 271 -4.31 -4.38 11.07
CA ALA A 271 -4.32 -4.56 12.52
C ALA A 271 -3.00 -4.12 13.18
N ALA A 272 -1.87 -4.37 12.53
CA ALA A 272 -0.55 -3.99 13.01
C ALA A 272 -0.30 -2.47 12.91
N ASN A 273 -0.76 -1.83 11.83
CA ASN A 273 -0.73 -0.37 11.64
C ASN A 273 0.64 0.29 11.88
N GLY A 274 1.69 -0.31 11.30
CA GLY A 274 3.06 0.17 11.43
C GLY A 274 3.74 -0.25 12.74
N GLU A 275 3.11 -1.10 13.55
CA GLU A 275 3.78 -1.80 14.64
C GLU A 275 4.52 -3.07 14.14
N ARG A 276 5.41 -3.58 14.98
CA ARG A 276 5.89 -4.97 14.85
C ARG A 276 4.76 -5.93 15.23
N LEU A 277 4.72 -7.07 14.57
CA LEU A 277 3.67 -8.07 14.74
C LEU A 277 3.62 -8.60 16.18
N LYS A 278 2.42 -8.69 16.74
CA LYS A 278 2.10 -9.17 18.09
C LYS A 278 0.89 -10.10 18.04
N LEU A 279 0.74 -10.97 19.05
CA LEU A 279 -0.35 -11.94 19.12
C LEU A 279 -1.74 -11.28 18.99
N ARG A 280 -1.94 -10.11 19.61
CA ARG A 280 -3.20 -9.34 19.54
C ARG A 280 -3.64 -8.99 18.12
N HIS A 281 -2.71 -8.88 17.17
CA HIS A 281 -3.04 -8.51 15.79
C HIS A 281 -3.77 -9.64 15.07
N PHE A 282 -3.50 -10.90 15.43
CA PHE A 282 -4.17 -12.07 14.87
C PHE A 282 -5.61 -12.24 15.35
N LEU A 283 -5.91 -11.72 16.55
CA LEU A 283 -7.27 -11.74 17.11
C LEU A 283 -8.18 -10.64 16.54
N ASN A 284 -7.67 -9.82 15.61
CA ASN A 284 -8.49 -8.81 14.95
C ASN A 284 -9.55 -9.50 14.08
N TRP A 285 -10.81 -9.08 14.23
CA TRP A 285 -11.93 -9.70 13.52
C TRP A 285 -11.77 -9.68 11.99
N ARG A 286 -11.09 -8.67 11.43
CA ARG A 286 -10.85 -8.60 9.98
C ARG A 286 -9.88 -9.67 9.52
N VAL A 287 -8.88 -10.00 10.35
CA VAL A 287 -7.92 -11.07 10.06
C VAL A 287 -8.62 -12.42 10.10
N ILE A 288 -9.40 -12.66 11.15
CA ILE A 288 -10.19 -13.90 11.30
C ILE A 288 -11.19 -14.05 10.16
N LEU A 289 -11.89 -12.98 9.79
CA LEU A 289 -12.84 -13.00 8.67
C LEU A 289 -12.13 -13.29 7.34
N CYS A 290 -11.04 -12.59 7.02
CA CYS A 290 -10.31 -12.84 5.77
C CYS A 290 -9.75 -14.27 5.74
N LEU A 291 -9.29 -14.81 6.87
CA LEU A 291 -8.81 -16.20 6.95
C LEU A 291 -9.95 -17.19 6.68
N ALA A 292 -11.10 -16.99 7.32
CA ALA A 292 -12.27 -17.86 7.15
C ALA A 292 -12.82 -17.79 5.71
N LEU A 293 -12.88 -16.58 5.12
CA LEU A 293 -13.29 -16.40 3.72
C LEU A 293 -12.29 -17.07 2.78
N GLY A 294 -11.00 -16.77 2.88
CA GLY A 294 -9.98 -17.34 2.00
C GLY A 294 -9.94 -18.86 2.04
N MET A 295 -9.97 -19.47 3.24
CA MET A 295 -10.01 -20.93 3.38
C MET A 295 -11.33 -21.53 2.88
N GLY A 296 -12.47 -20.92 3.21
CA GLY A 296 -13.78 -21.41 2.80
C GLY A 296 -14.01 -21.31 1.29
N CYS A 297 -13.57 -20.21 0.68
CA CYS A 297 -13.61 -19.99 -0.75
C CYS A 297 -12.66 -20.93 -1.49
N HIS A 298 -11.47 -21.19 -0.96
CA HIS A 298 -10.56 -22.18 -1.53
C HIS A 298 -11.18 -23.59 -1.46
N ALA A 299 -11.70 -24.00 -0.30
CA ALA A 299 -12.38 -25.29 -0.16
C ALA A 299 -13.56 -25.42 -1.13
N LEU A 300 -14.38 -24.37 -1.25
CA LEU A 300 -15.51 -24.33 -2.18
C LEU A 300 -15.07 -24.35 -3.66
N ASN A 301 -13.92 -23.76 -3.97
CA ASN A 301 -13.35 -23.77 -5.32
C ASN A 301 -12.92 -25.19 -5.75
N ASN A 302 -12.59 -26.05 -4.80
CA ASN A 302 -12.21 -27.44 -5.02
C ASN A 302 -13.38 -28.43 -4.77
N ALA A 303 -14.54 -27.93 -4.33
CA ALA A 303 -15.68 -28.78 -3.98
C ALA A 303 -16.37 -29.34 -5.23
N SER A 304 -16.70 -30.63 -5.19
CA SER A 304 -17.51 -31.28 -6.22
C SER A 304 -18.92 -31.58 -5.75
N LYS A 305 -19.80 -31.86 -6.72
CA LYS A 305 -21.25 -32.07 -6.49
C LYS A 305 -21.53 -33.21 -5.52
N GLU A 306 -20.72 -34.26 -5.54
CA GLU A 306 -20.92 -35.49 -4.76
C GLU A 306 -20.80 -35.24 -3.25
N TYR A 307 -20.09 -34.20 -2.85
CA TYR A 307 -19.81 -33.89 -1.44
C TYR A 307 -20.58 -32.66 -0.92
N LEU A 308 -21.41 -32.04 -1.78
CA LEU A 308 -22.29 -30.96 -1.39
C LEU A 308 -23.70 -31.50 -1.05
N PRO A 309 -24.34 -31.01 0.04
CA PRO A 309 -25.75 -31.32 0.29
C PRO A 309 -26.61 -30.87 -0.90
N ILE A 310 -27.74 -31.55 -1.12
CA ILE A 310 -28.63 -31.30 -2.26
C ILE A 310 -29.02 -29.82 -2.38
N SER A 311 -29.24 -29.14 -1.25
CA SER A 311 -29.55 -27.70 -1.20
C SER A 311 -28.46 -26.79 -1.80
N TYR A 312 -27.24 -27.30 -1.97
CA TYR A 312 -26.07 -26.58 -2.48
C TYR A 312 -25.63 -27.04 -3.87
N TRP A 313 -26.33 -28.00 -4.50
CA TRP A 313 -25.97 -28.47 -5.84
C TRP A 313 -26.00 -27.38 -6.90
N PHE A 314 -26.76 -26.30 -6.69
CA PHE A 314 -26.76 -25.13 -7.56
C PHE A 314 -25.35 -24.51 -7.73
N LEU A 315 -24.45 -24.70 -6.76
CA LEU A 315 -23.05 -24.26 -6.81
C LEU A 315 -22.24 -24.97 -7.90
N THR A 316 -22.67 -26.16 -8.32
CA THR A 316 -22.00 -26.97 -9.35
C THR A 316 -22.66 -26.84 -10.72
N VAL A 317 -23.60 -25.91 -10.88
CA VAL A 317 -24.21 -25.63 -12.17
C VAL A 317 -23.17 -24.95 -13.07
N THR A 318 -22.94 -25.53 -14.24
CA THR A 318 -22.11 -24.93 -15.27
C THR A 318 -22.79 -23.69 -15.85
N ILE A 319 -22.12 -22.55 -15.77
CA ILE A 319 -22.59 -21.26 -16.28
C ILE A 319 -22.05 -21.01 -17.68
N LEU A 320 -20.80 -21.41 -17.93
CA LEU A 320 -20.11 -21.26 -19.20
C LEU A 320 -19.14 -22.42 -19.36
N THR A 321 -18.84 -22.84 -20.59
CA THR A 321 -17.75 -23.78 -20.85
C THR A 321 -16.73 -23.10 -21.74
N ILE A 322 -15.44 -23.14 -21.35
CA ILE A 322 -14.32 -22.64 -22.16
C ILE A 322 -13.41 -23.82 -22.48
N GLY A 323 -13.39 -24.25 -23.74
CA GLY A 323 -12.75 -25.50 -24.13
C GLY A 323 -13.41 -26.69 -23.44
N ASP A 324 -12.61 -27.52 -22.77
CA ASP A 324 -13.08 -28.69 -22.00
C ASP A 324 -13.39 -28.36 -20.53
N TYR A 325 -13.33 -27.09 -20.12
CA TYR A 325 -13.46 -26.70 -18.72
C TYR A 325 -14.78 -25.97 -18.44
N PRO A 326 -15.67 -26.59 -17.64
CA PRO A 326 -16.88 -25.93 -17.16
C PRO A 326 -16.55 -24.89 -16.08
N LEU A 327 -17.15 -23.70 -16.21
CA LEU A 327 -17.22 -22.67 -15.20
C LEU A 327 -18.42 -22.92 -14.31
N PHE A 328 -18.20 -23.21 -13.04
CA PHE A 328 -19.26 -23.47 -12.08
C PHE A 328 -19.74 -22.20 -11.37
N MET A 329 -20.99 -22.20 -10.90
CA MET A 329 -21.56 -21.12 -10.09
C MET A 329 -20.74 -20.81 -8.82
N SER A 330 -20.15 -21.83 -8.19
CA SER A 330 -19.24 -21.67 -7.06
C SER A 330 -18.08 -20.74 -7.38
N GLN A 331 -17.47 -20.87 -8.56
CA GLN A 331 -16.30 -20.09 -8.97
C GLN A 331 -16.64 -18.61 -9.16
N LEU A 332 -17.85 -18.27 -9.63
CA LEU A 332 -18.29 -16.86 -9.70
C LEU A 332 -18.52 -16.26 -8.31
N ILE A 333 -19.12 -17.03 -7.40
CA ILE A 333 -19.35 -16.58 -6.02
C ILE A 333 -18.01 -16.36 -5.32
N VAL A 334 -17.10 -17.33 -5.42
CA VAL A 334 -15.73 -17.25 -4.89
C VAL A 334 -15.03 -16.02 -5.44
N ALA A 335 -15.08 -15.81 -6.76
CA ALA A 335 -14.46 -14.64 -7.38
C ALA A 335 -15.02 -13.33 -6.81
N LEU A 336 -16.35 -13.20 -6.71
CA LEU A 336 -16.98 -12.00 -6.17
C LEU A 336 -16.55 -11.74 -4.71
N VAL A 337 -16.58 -12.77 -3.86
CA VAL A 337 -16.24 -12.66 -2.44
C VAL A 337 -14.78 -12.27 -2.26
N GLU A 338 -13.87 -12.97 -2.92
CA GLU A 338 -12.43 -12.78 -2.72
C GLU A 338 -11.92 -11.48 -3.33
N TRP A 339 -12.39 -11.09 -4.52
CA TRP A 339 -12.08 -9.77 -5.08
C TRP A 339 -12.62 -8.65 -4.19
N THR A 340 -13.81 -8.81 -3.62
CA THR A 340 -14.35 -7.84 -2.67
C THR A 340 -13.47 -7.73 -1.43
N ALA A 341 -13.04 -8.86 -0.86
CA ALA A 341 -12.13 -8.88 0.28
C ALA A 341 -10.80 -8.18 -0.03
N LEU A 342 -10.16 -8.52 -1.15
CA LEU A 342 -8.92 -7.89 -1.61
C LEU A 342 -9.08 -6.37 -1.78
N LEU A 343 -10.13 -5.92 -2.48
CA LEU A 343 -10.37 -4.50 -2.74
C LEU A 343 -10.67 -3.70 -1.47
N LEU A 344 -11.42 -4.28 -0.52
CA LEU A 344 -11.68 -3.64 0.77
C LEU A 344 -10.42 -3.49 1.61
N VAL A 345 -9.57 -4.52 1.66
CA VAL A 345 -8.29 -4.47 2.39
C VAL A 345 -7.33 -3.50 1.70
N LEU A 346 -7.23 -3.52 0.38
CA LEU A 346 -6.42 -2.57 -0.41
C LEU A 346 -6.87 -1.12 -0.17
N ARG A 347 -8.18 -0.85 -0.20
CA ARG A 347 -8.74 0.47 0.12
C ARG A 347 -8.41 0.90 1.54
N GLY A 348 -8.49 -0.03 2.50
CA GLY A 348 -8.05 0.19 3.88
C GLY A 348 -6.57 0.55 3.96
N GLY A 349 -5.72 -0.16 3.22
CA GLY A 349 -4.28 0.06 3.19
C GLY A 349 -3.88 1.39 2.55
N ILE A 350 -4.56 1.80 1.48
CA ILE A 350 -4.38 3.14 0.92
C ILE A 350 -4.72 4.21 1.95
N ARG A 351 -5.88 4.10 2.63
CA ARG A 351 -6.26 5.06 3.69
C ARG A 351 -5.24 5.10 4.83
N GLN A 352 -4.70 3.94 5.22
CA GLN A 352 -3.65 3.83 6.22
C GLN A 352 -2.38 4.57 5.78
N ALA A 353 -1.95 4.39 4.52
CA ALA A 353 -0.81 5.08 3.94
C ALA A 353 -1.03 6.61 3.89
N LEU A 354 -2.19 7.07 3.45
CA LEU A 354 -2.53 8.49 3.43
C LEU A 354 -2.43 9.12 4.83
N ALA A 355 -3.04 8.48 5.84
CA ALA A 355 -2.98 8.94 7.21
C ALA A 355 -1.56 8.92 7.78
N ALA A 356 -0.74 7.91 7.43
CA ALA A 356 0.66 7.85 7.81
C ALA A 356 1.47 8.98 7.18
N SER A 357 1.23 9.31 5.90
CA SER A 357 1.92 10.39 5.21
C SER A 357 1.60 11.75 5.82
N GLU A 358 0.33 12.01 6.15
CA GLU A 358 -0.05 13.26 6.82
C GLU A 358 0.64 13.41 8.17
N ARG A 359 0.64 12.36 9.01
CA ARG A 359 1.38 12.37 10.29
C ARG A 359 2.88 12.60 10.07
N GLY A 360 3.47 11.95 9.07
CA GLY A 360 4.87 12.13 8.71
C GLY A 360 5.21 13.56 8.33
N LYS A 361 4.35 14.21 7.52
CA LYS A 361 4.50 15.62 7.15
C LYS A 361 4.42 16.55 8.36
N THR A 362 3.47 16.32 9.26
CA THR A 362 3.35 17.09 10.51
C THR A 362 4.60 16.93 11.37
N MET A 363 5.11 15.72 11.56
CA MET A 363 6.32 15.47 12.36
C MET A 363 7.57 16.10 11.75
N ALA A 364 7.81 15.91 10.44
CA ALA A 364 8.96 16.50 9.75
C ALA A 364 8.93 18.04 9.82
N TYR A 365 7.73 18.60 9.72
CA TYR A 365 7.52 20.04 9.89
C TYR A 365 7.81 20.51 11.32
N MET A 366 7.34 19.80 12.34
CA MET A 366 7.64 20.11 13.75
C MET A 366 9.13 19.99 14.05
N GLU A 367 9.84 19.04 13.42
CA GLU A 367 11.29 18.90 13.57
C GLU A 367 12.05 20.08 12.94
N HIS A 368 11.59 20.57 11.78
CA HIS A 368 12.27 21.63 11.03
C HIS A 368 11.91 23.05 11.49
N TYR A 369 10.64 23.30 11.84
CA TYR A 369 10.10 24.62 12.19
C TYR A 369 9.58 24.71 13.61
N GLY A 370 9.25 23.57 14.23
CA GLY A 370 8.76 23.51 15.61
C GLY A 370 9.88 23.52 16.65
N LYS A 371 11.16 23.63 16.26
CA LYS A 371 12.22 24.03 17.20
C LYS A 371 12.34 25.55 17.14
N ILE A 372 11.98 26.23 18.22
CA ILE A 372 12.36 27.62 18.40
C ILE A 372 13.88 27.69 18.27
N ASP A 373 14.34 28.35 17.22
CA ASP A 373 15.72 28.77 17.06
C ASP A 373 15.94 29.85 18.13
N ALA A 374 16.36 29.44 19.34
CA ALA A 374 16.48 30.32 20.50
C ALA A 374 17.33 31.57 20.20
N ALA A 375 18.26 31.47 19.24
CA ALA A 375 19.07 32.56 18.74
C ALA A 375 18.29 33.66 17.97
N LYS A 376 17.05 33.41 17.52
CA LYS A 376 16.19 34.39 16.81
C LYS A 376 15.18 35.11 17.71
N VAL A 377 15.17 34.77 19.00
CA VAL A 377 14.22 35.26 20.00
C VAL A 377 15.01 36.10 20.99
N SER A 378 14.66 37.38 21.11
CA SER A 378 15.50 38.35 21.82
C SER A 378 15.78 38.00 23.28
N ASP A 379 17.00 38.29 23.72
CA ASP A 379 17.52 38.09 25.08
C ASP A 379 16.99 39.06 26.16
N THR A 380 15.97 39.87 25.89
CA THR A 380 15.45 40.81 26.90
C THR A 380 14.72 40.06 28.02
N PRO A 381 15.19 40.13 29.29
CA PRO A 381 14.65 39.33 30.39
C PRO A 381 13.16 39.58 30.70
N ASP A 382 12.69 40.82 30.47
CA ASP A 382 11.35 41.30 30.87
C ASP A 382 10.32 41.34 29.72
N ALA A 383 10.59 40.72 28.58
CA ALA A 383 9.64 40.68 27.47
C ALA A 383 8.50 39.68 27.75
N PRO A 384 7.24 40.01 27.40
CA PRO A 384 6.11 39.11 27.55
C PRO A 384 6.32 37.81 26.76
N MET A 385 5.81 36.71 27.31
CA MET A 385 6.06 35.38 26.79
C MET A 385 4.80 34.76 26.17
N LEU A 386 4.95 34.20 24.97
CA LEU A 386 3.97 33.34 24.32
C LEU A 386 4.29 31.87 24.67
N CYS A 387 3.44 31.21 25.45
CA CYS A 387 3.64 29.83 25.87
C CYS A 387 2.66 28.90 25.13
N GLY A 388 3.17 27.96 24.33
CA GLY A 388 2.31 27.00 23.64
C GLY A 388 1.69 25.99 24.60
N GLN A 389 0.37 25.95 24.64
CA GLN A 389 -0.41 25.05 25.51
C GLN A 389 -0.87 23.78 24.76
N ALA A 390 -1.07 23.89 23.44
CA ALA A 390 -1.43 22.77 22.58
C ALA A 390 -0.93 23.03 21.15
N GLY A 391 -0.88 21.99 20.33
CA GLY A 391 -0.54 22.11 18.90
C GLY A 391 0.94 22.13 18.62
N SER A 392 1.31 22.86 17.56
CA SER A 392 2.65 22.86 16.96
C SER A 392 3.77 23.28 17.93
N PHE A 393 3.43 24.05 18.96
CA PHE A 393 4.36 24.61 19.94
C PHE A 393 4.05 24.20 21.39
N SER A 394 3.30 23.12 21.60
CA SER A 394 2.95 22.65 22.95
C SER A 394 4.18 22.48 23.85
N GLY A 395 4.16 23.10 25.03
CA GLY A 395 5.24 23.08 26.02
C GLY A 395 6.38 24.06 25.74
N GLN A 396 6.37 24.77 24.60
CA GLN A 396 7.41 25.72 24.24
C GLN A 396 7.07 27.13 24.73
N LYS A 397 8.10 27.91 25.02
CA LYS A 397 7.96 29.29 25.48
C LYS A 397 8.79 30.21 24.60
N LEU A 398 8.19 31.33 24.20
CA LEU A 398 8.76 32.27 23.25
C LEU A 398 8.65 33.70 23.78
N ARG A 399 9.74 34.46 23.79
CA ARG A 399 9.68 35.90 24.10
C ARG A 399 9.28 36.70 22.87
N VAL A 400 8.42 37.70 23.05
CA VAL A 400 8.06 38.61 21.96
C VAL A 400 9.05 39.78 21.91
N PRO A 401 9.84 39.95 20.81
CA PRO A 401 10.84 41.00 20.73
C PRO A 401 10.20 42.39 20.58
N ARG A 402 10.85 43.42 21.15
CA ARG A 402 10.36 44.81 21.11
C ARG A 402 10.27 45.41 19.71
N ASN A 403 11.18 45.04 18.81
CA ASN A 403 11.37 45.76 17.54
C ASN A 403 10.87 44.99 16.31
N LYS A 404 10.20 43.85 16.49
CA LYS A 404 9.76 43.02 15.36
C LYS A 404 8.46 42.26 15.67
N PRO A 405 7.43 42.33 14.80
CA PRO A 405 6.26 41.48 14.96
C PRO A 405 6.64 40.01 14.76
N ILE A 406 5.95 39.13 15.47
CA ILE A 406 5.98 37.68 15.27
C ILE A 406 4.76 37.30 14.44
N SER A 407 5.00 37.05 13.15
CA SER A 407 4.01 36.49 12.24
C SER A 407 3.80 35.00 12.53
N MET A 408 2.53 34.58 12.51
CA MET A 408 2.09 33.22 12.74
C MET A 408 1.20 32.76 11.59
N GLY A 409 1.43 31.55 11.09
CA GLY A 409 0.67 31.01 9.97
C GLY A 409 1.22 29.68 9.49
N ARG A 410 0.58 29.07 8.50
CA ARG A 410 1.02 27.79 7.94
C ARG A 410 2.14 27.91 6.88
N GLU A 411 2.39 29.13 6.39
CA GLU A 411 3.41 29.37 5.37
C GLU A 411 4.81 29.50 5.99
N ALA A 412 5.81 28.87 5.37
CA ALA A 412 7.20 28.86 5.82
C ALA A 412 7.87 30.25 5.96
N SER A 413 7.26 31.30 5.42
CA SER A 413 7.71 32.69 5.57
C SER A 413 7.33 33.30 6.93
N CYS A 414 6.44 32.66 7.70
CA CYS A 414 6.07 33.09 9.05
C CYS A 414 7.18 32.77 10.06
N GLN A 415 7.25 33.56 11.14
CA GLN A 415 8.22 33.30 12.22
C GLN A 415 7.78 32.12 13.09
N LEU A 416 6.49 31.99 13.38
CA LEU A 416 5.91 30.79 13.97
C LEU A 416 5.07 30.08 12.93
N VAL A 417 5.60 28.95 12.46
CA VAL A 417 4.94 28.16 11.43
C VAL A 417 4.06 27.13 12.12
N LEU A 418 2.74 27.21 11.97
CA LEU A 418 1.75 26.33 12.60
C LEU A 418 1.28 25.23 11.64
N ALA A 419 1.43 23.96 12.03
CA ALA A 419 1.23 22.76 11.21
C ALA A 419 -0.25 22.34 11.07
N SER A 420 -1.20 23.27 11.13
CA SER A 420 -2.64 22.97 11.11
C SER A 420 -3.29 23.45 9.83
N LYS A 421 -4.07 22.57 9.17
CA LYS A 421 -4.88 22.94 7.97
C LYS A 421 -5.91 24.03 8.28
N GLN A 422 -6.31 24.18 9.53
CA GLN A 422 -7.24 25.23 9.96
C GLN A 422 -6.55 26.60 10.11
N VAL A 423 -5.23 26.66 9.96
CA VAL A 423 -4.45 27.90 10.00
C VAL A 423 -4.18 28.38 8.56
N SER A 424 -4.58 29.62 8.27
CA SER A 424 -4.22 30.34 7.04
C SER A 424 -2.71 30.46 6.83
N ARG A 425 -2.28 30.66 5.58
CA ARG A 425 -0.86 30.84 5.19
C ARG A 425 -0.15 31.90 6.04
N LYS A 426 -0.73 33.11 6.11
CA LYS A 426 -0.43 34.15 7.09
C LYS A 426 -1.72 34.35 7.89
N HIS A 427 -1.71 34.05 9.18
CA HIS A 427 -2.93 33.95 9.97
C HIS A 427 -3.08 35.15 10.89
N CYS A 428 -2.11 35.39 11.74
CA CYS A 428 -2.09 36.50 12.66
C CYS A 428 -0.65 36.94 12.91
N GLU A 429 -0.50 38.09 13.55
CA GLU A 429 0.79 38.54 14.07
C GLU A 429 0.64 39.04 15.49
N VAL A 430 1.67 38.83 16.30
CA VAL A 430 1.77 39.35 17.66
C VAL A 430 2.92 40.34 17.69
N ARG A 431 2.68 41.54 18.22
CA ARG A 431 3.68 42.61 18.28
C ARG A 431 3.66 43.26 19.66
N LEU A 432 4.84 43.61 20.15
CA LEU A 432 4.97 44.41 21.36
C LEU A 432 4.95 45.89 20.96
N THR A 433 4.02 46.65 21.54
CA THR A 433 3.87 48.09 21.32
C THR A 433 4.25 48.87 22.59
N ALA A 434 4.25 50.20 22.53
CA ALA A 434 4.46 51.04 23.71
C ALA A 434 3.40 50.77 24.80
N ASP A 435 2.17 50.44 24.40
CA ASP A 435 1.03 50.22 25.29
C ASP A 435 0.88 48.75 25.74
N GLY A 436 1.80 47.88 25.32
CA GLY A 436 1.82 46.45 25.65
C GLY A 436 1.71 45.52 24.45
N LEU A 437 1.46 44.24 24.73
CA LEU A 437 1.38 43.20 23.72
C LEU A 437 0.04 43.28 22.99
N VAL A 438 0.05 43.23 21.66
CA VAL A 438 -1.18 43.17 20.86
C VAL A 438 -1.10 42.02 19.85
N ILE A 439 -2.27 41.49 19.49
CA ILE A 439 -2.44 40.52 18.40
C ILE A 439 -3.33 41.11 17.32
N ARG A 440 -3.00 40.81 16.06
CA ARG A 440 -3.78 41.19 14.90
C ARG A 440 -4.03 39.98 14.02
N ASP A 441 -5.30 39.69 13.74
CA ASP A 441 -5.68 38.68 12.74
C ASP A 441 -5.48 39.26 11.33
N LEU A 442 -4.80 38.53 10.44
CA LEU A 442 -4.45 38.97 9.09
C LEU A 442 -5.51 38.54 8.06
N ASN A 443 -6.79 38.69 8.43
CA ASN A 443 -7.94 38.24 7.65
C ASN A 443 -7.91 36.72 7.39
N SER A 444 -7.74 35.96 8.46
CA SER A 444 -7.66 34.50 8.38
C SER A 444 -9.03 33.86 8.15
N ALA A 445 -9.05 32.68 7.51
CA ALA A 445 -10.30 32.01 7.14
C ALA A 445 -11.11 31.58 8.37
N ASN A 446 -10.44 30.97 9.35
CA ASN A 446 -11.07 30.43 10.55
C ASN A 446 -11.03 31.39 11.75
N GLY A 447 -10.29 32.50 11.63
CA GLY A 447 -10.18 33.52 12.68
C GLY A 447 -9.23 33.16 13.81
N THR A 448 -8.82 34.21 14.51
CA THR A 448 -8.11 34.15 15.78
C THR A 448 -9.09 34.37 16.93
N LYS A 449 -8.95 33.66 18.04
CA LYS A 449 -9.76 33.86 19.26
C LYS A 449 -8.88 34.19 20.46
N VAL A 450 -9.35 35.10 21.30
CA VAL A 450 -8.74 35.43 22.60
C VAL A 450 -9.78 35.13 23.68
N ASN A 451 -9.43 34.29 24.65
CA ASN A 451 -10.31 33.81 25.72
C ASN A 451 -11.65 33.24 25.19
N GLY A 452 -11.60 32.55 24.05
CA GLY A 452 -12.77 31.93 23.41
C GLY A 452 -13.59 32.86 22.50
N ALA A 453 -13.38 34.18 22.56
CA ALA A 453 -14.05 35.16 21.70
C ALA A 453 -13.23 35.43 20.44
N ARG A 454 -13.88 35.42 19.27
CA ARG A 454 -13.21 35.74 17.98
C ARG A 454 -12.88 37.22 17.92
N ILE A 455 -11.64 37.56 17.58
CA ILE A 455 -11.22 38.96 17.41
C ILE A 455 -11.57 39.49 16.02
N PRO A 456 -11.75 40.82 15.85
CA PRO A 456 -11.97 41.41 14.53
C PRO A 456 -10.74 41.23 13.62
N PRO A 457 -10.93 40.96 12.32
CA PRO A 457 -9.83 40.91 11.36
C PRO A 457 -9.20 42.29 11.18
N GLN A 458 -7.88 42.31 10.96
CA GLN A 458 -7.05 43.49 10.66
C GLN A 458 -7.05 44.61 11.73
N GLN A 459 -7.54 44.32 12.93
CA GLN A 459 -7.51 45.23 14.07
C GLN A 459 -6.56 44.70 15.15
N ASP A 460 -5.83 45.60 15.82
CA ASP A 460 -5.04 45.21 16.98
C ASP A 460 -5.95 45.01 18.20
N VAL A 461 -5.77 43.88 18.87
CA VAL A 461 -6.41 43.57 20.14
C VAL A 461 -5.35 43.43 21.21
N PRO A 462 -5.44 44.17 22.33
CA PRO A 462 -4.48 44.05 23.42
C PRO A 462 -4.57 42.68 24.09
N LEU A 463 -3.40 42.13 24.42
CA LEU A 463 -3.23 40.88 25.14
C LEU A 463 -2.69 41.15 26.54
N LYS A 464 -3.29 40.48 27.52
CA LYS A 464 -2.88 40.53 28.93
C LYS A 464 -2.29 39.20 29.36
N ARG A 465 -1.50 39.25 30.43
CA ARG A 465 -0.99 38.05 31.10
C ARG A 465 -2.15 37.12 31.48
N GLY A 466 -2.02 35.84 31.14
CA GLY A 466 -3.04 34.82 31.35
C GLY A 466 -4.00 34.64 30.17
N ASP A 467 -4.02 35.55 29.19
CA ASP A 467 -4.91 35.41 28.03
C ASP A 467 -4.57 34.17 27.21
N ARG A 468 -5.62 33.45 26.81
CA ARG A 468 -5.55 32.25 25.99
C ARG A 468 -5.88 32.59 24.54
N VAL A 469 -4.93 32.36 23.65
CA VAL A 469 -5.05 32.64 22.21
C VAL A 469 -5.20 31.34 21.43
N GLU A 470 -6.30 31.18 20.68
CA GLU A 470 -6.52 30.08 19.75
C GLU A 470 -6.37 30.57 18.31
N ILE A 471 -5.61 29.86 17.48
CA ILE A 471 -5.31 30.27 16.10
C ILE A 471 -5.93 29.28 15.13
N GLY A 472 -7.03 29.68 14.48
CA GLY A 472 -7.82 28.86 13.56
C GLY A 472 -8.62 27.72 14.21
N SER A 473 -8.06 27.02 15.18
CA SER A 473 -8.69 25.91 15.89
C SER A 473 -8.21 25.83 17.34
N LYS A 474 -8.98 25.16 18.20
CA LYS A 474 -8.58 24.89 19.60
C LYS A 474 -7.31 24.05 19.74
N ASP A 475 -6.91 23.35 18.67
CA ASP A 475 -5.74 22.49 18.65
C ASP A 475 -4.42 23.29 18.52
N GLU A 476 -4.47 24.58 18.16
CA GLU A 476 -3.31 25.49 18.14
C GLU A 476 -3.55 26.61 19.15
N CYS A 477 -2.94 26.47 20.33
CA CYS A 477 -3.28 27.28 21.50
C CYS A 477 -2.04 27.81 22.23
N PHE A 478 -2.08 29.09 22.60
CA PHE A 478 -1.04 29.79 23.35
C PHE A 478 -1.61 30.50 24.58
N VAL A 479 -0.79 30.68 25.61
CA VAL A 479 -1.09 31.49 26.80
C VAL A 479 -0.02 32.55 26.99
N ILE A 480 -0.43 33.77 27.30
CA ILE A 480 0.48 34.89 27.55
C ILE A 480 0.99 34.82 29.00
N GLN A 481 2.31 34.89 29.21
CA GLN A 481 2.95 34.86 30.53
C GLN A 481 3.80 36.08 30.82
#